data_AF-A0A6N9NNF6-F1
#
_entry.id   AF-A0A6N9NNF6-F1
#
_cell.length_a   1.000
_cell.length_b   1.000
_cell.length_c   1.000
_cell.angle_alpha   90.00
_cell.angle_beta   90.00
_cell.angle_gamma   90.00
#
_symmetry.space_group_name_H-M   'P 1'
#
loop_
_entity.id
_entity.type
_entity.pdbx_description
1 polymer ?
#
loop_
_entity_poly.entity_id
_entity_poly.type
_entity_poly.pdbx_seq_one_letter_code
_entity_poly.pdbx_strand_id
1 'polypeptide(L)'
;MDTRKHAAHYINNLSNKLRRRIDAFPSRAIFSGSQGRVLHFVLAQNHDVFQKDVEEEFSLRPPTATQLLKKMEKDGLIRREVMAEDGRMKRILVSEDARQYQNVVVADLTGLEKELTRGISREDMEVFFRVMEKMTENVS
;
A
#
# COMPACT_ATOMS: atom_id res chain seq x y z
N MET A 1 17.00 -14.29 -31.67
CA MET A 1 17.04 -14.19 -30.21
C MET A 1 15.61 -14.20 -29.72
N ASP A 2 15.20 -15.27 -29.07
CA ASP A 2 13.89 -15.40 -28.45
C ASP A 2 13.78 -14.36 -27.32
N THR A 3 13.04 -13.28 -27.55
CA THR A 3 12.72 -12.26 -26.56
C THR A 3 11.74 -12.85 -25.54
N ARG A 4 12.23 -13.73 -24.67
CA ARG A 4 11.45 -14.32 -23.59
C ARG A 4 10.88 -13.19 -22.75
N LYS A 5 9.56 -13.14 -22.63
CA LYS A 5 8.89 -12.23 -21.70
C LYS A 5 9.31 -12.62 -20.28
N HIS A 6 10.02 -11.74 -19.58
CA HIS A 6 10.44 -11.96 -18.21
C HIS A 6 9.44 -11.30 -17.24
N ALA A 7 8.71 -12.11 -16.47
CA ALA A 7 7.69 -11.62 -15.54
C ALA A 7 8.24 -10.53 -14.58
N ALA A 8 9.42 -10.76 -13.99
CA ALA A 8 10.08 -9.80 -13.11
C ALA A 8 10.32 -8.42 -13.77
N HIS A 9 10.65 -8.38 -15.07
CA HIS A 9 10.84 -7.12 -15.77
C HIS A 9 9.53 -6.33 -15.92
N TYR A 10 8.43 -7.01 -16.26
CA TYR A 10 7.11 -6.37 -16.40
C TYR A 10 6.59 -5.88 -15.05
N ILE A 11 6.71 -6.69 -14.00
CA ILE A 11 6.33 -6.33 -12.63
C ILE A 11 7.11 -5.10 -12.17
N ASN A 12 8.44 -5.09 -12.34
CA ASN A 12 9.27 -3.96 -11.97
C ASN A 12 8.95 -2.69 -12.78
N ASN A 13 8.68 -2.82 -14.08
CA ASN A 13 8.29 -1.69 -14.92
C ASN A 13 6.98 -1.05 -14.42
N LEU A 14 5.97 -1.90 -14.13
CA LEU A 14 4.69 -1.46 -13.63
C LEU A 14 4.80 -0.83 -12.24
N SER A 15 5.49 -1.50 -11.31
CA SER A 15 5.75 -0.98 -9.95
C SER A 15 6.42 0.39 -9.98
N ASN A 16 7.43 0.59 -10.83
CA ASN A 16 8.10 1.89 -10.99
C ASN A 16 7.18 2.99 -11.56
N LYS A 17 6.21 2.63 -12.41
CA LYS A 17 5.20 3.59 -12.91
C LYS A 17 4.17 3.93 -11.83
N LEU A 18 3.68 2.93 -11.11
CA LEU A 18 2.75 3.09 -9.98
C LEU A 18 3.38 3.99 -8.91
N ARG A 19 4.61 3.71 -8.51
CA ARG A 19 5.35 4.53 -7.54
C ARG A 19 5.44 5.99 -7.96
N ARG A 20 5.75 6.28 -9.23
CA ARG A 20 5.80 7.65 -9.76
C ARG A 20 4.44 8.34 -9.76
N ARG A 21 3.35 7.61 -10.01
CA ARG A 21 1.98 8.17 -9.92
C ARG A 21 1.59 8.47 -8.48
N ILE A 22 1.86 7.55 -7.56
CA ILE A 22 1.64 7.75 -6.12
C ILE A 22 2.48 8.94 -5.62
N ASP A 23 3.73 9.06 -6.07
CA ASP A 23 4.60 10.18 -5.71
C ASP A 23 4.09 11.54 -6.21
N ALA A 24 3.23 11.56 -7.23
CA ALA A 24 2.60 12.75 -7.81
C ALA A 24 1.19 13.05 -7.24
N PHE A 25 0.72 12.26 -6.26
CA PHE A 25 -0.61 12.46 -5.70
C PHE A 25 -0.75 13.79 -4.96
N PRO A 26 -1.87 14.52 -5.17
CA PRO A 26 -2.19 15.74 -4.44
C PRO A 26 -2.17 15.57 -2.92
N SER A 27 -2.57 14.39 -2.42
CA SER A 27 -2.52 14.06 -0.99
C SER A 27 -1.12 14.16 -0.36
N ARG A 28 -0.03 14.13 -1.16
CA ARG A 28 1.33 14.35 -0.66
C ARG A 28 1.65 15.80 -0.27
N ALA A 29 0.83 16.77 -0.68
CA ALA A 29 0.95 18.14 -0.17
C ALA A 29 0.50 18.24 1.30
N ILE A 30 -0.28 17.26 1.78
CA ILE A 30 -0.88 17.24 3.11
C ILE A 30 -0.02 16.43 4.10
N PHE A 31 0.72 15.43 3.60
CA PHE A 31 1.56 14.56 4.43
C PHE A 31 3.02 14.57 3.98
N SER A 32 3.97 14.45 4.93
CA SER A 32 5.35 14.15 4.56
C SER A 32 5.39 12.87 3.72
N GLY A 33 6.24 12.86 2.70
CA GLY A 33 6.12 11.92 1.60
C GLY A 33 6.06 10.42 1.95
N SER A 34 6.60 10.00 3.09
CA SER A 34 6.51 8.62 3.60
C SER A 34 5.21 8.33 4.36
N GLN A 35 4.67 9.31 5.11
CA GLN A 35 3.44 9.13 5.90
C GLN A 35 2.21 8.98 5.00
N GLY A 36 2.13 9.78 3.93
CA GLY A 36 1.04 9.67 2.95
C GLY A 36 1.03 8.31 2.24
N ARG A 37 2.22 7.75 1.95
CA ARG A 37 2.34 6.41 1.36
C ARG A 37 1.86 5.32 2.32
N VAL A 38 2.20 5.40 3.61
CA VAL A 38 1.71 4.44 4.62
C VAL A 38 0.20 4.57 4.80
N LEU A 39 -0.36 5.78 4.90
CA LEU A 39 -1.81 5.99 4.98
C LEU A 39 -2.54 5.40 3.78
N HIS A 40 -2.02 5.66 2.58
CA HIS A 40 -2.54 5.09 1.34
C HIS A 40 -2.50 3.57 1.36
N PHE A 41 -1.38 2.97 1.77
CA PHE A 41 -1.26 1.53 1.90
C PHE A 41 -2.29 0.96 2.87
N VAL A 42 -2.42 1.52 4.08
CA VAL A 42 -3.38 1.06 5.09
C VAL A 42 -4.82 1.20 4.60
N LEU A 43 -5.17 2.28 3.90
CA LEU A 43 -6.52 2.51 3.36
C LEU A 43 -6.85 1.66 2.13
N ALA A 44 -5.83 1.16 1.42
CA ALA A 44 -6.01 0.31 0.24
C ALA A 44 -6.24 -1.17 0.59
N GLN A 45 -5.91 -1.58 1.82
CA GLN A 45 -6.08 -2.98 2.23
C GLN A 45 -7.51 -3.27 2.67
N ASN A 46 -7.98 -4.48 2.35
CA ASN A 46 -9.25 -5.03 2.84
C ASN A 46 -9.07 -5.92 4.09
N HIS A 47 -7.86 -5.95 4.66
CA HIS A 47 -7.50 -6.75 5.84
C HIS A 47 -6.78 -5.89 6.89
N ASP A 48 -6.62 -6.42 8.11
CA ASP A 48 -5.84 -5.77 9.16
C ASP A 48 -4.38 -5.61 8.72
N VAL A 49 -3.82 -4.41 8.92
CA VAL A 49 -2.43 -4.08 8.58
C VAL A 49 -1.59 -4.01 9.84
N PHE A 50 -0.43 -4.66 9.82
CA PHE A 50 0.54 -4.70 10.89
C PHE A 50 1.84 -3.99 10.51
N GLN A 51 2.72 -3.79 11.50
CA GLN A 51 4.02 -3.17 11.25
C GLN A 51 4.85 -3.97 10.24
N LYS A 52 4.79 -5.30 10.26
CA LYS A 52 5.52 -6.15 9.31
C LYS A 52 5.10 -5.88 7.86
N ASP A 53 3.81 -5.70 7.61
CA ASP A 53 3.30 -5.40 6.26
C ASP A 53 3.87 -4.05 5.76
N VAL A 54 3.98 -3.06 6.65
CA VAL A 54 4.62 -1.77 6.33
C VAL A 54 6.13 -1.93 6.11
N GLU A 55 6.79 -2.80 6.88
CA GLU A 55 8.21 -3.12 6.68
C GLU A 55 8.45 -3.76 5.31
N GLU A 56 7.61 -4.73 4.93
CA GLU A 56 7.70 -5.46 3.66
C GLU A 56 7.37 -4.54 2.47
N GLU A 57 6.21 -3.88 2.50
CA GLU A 57 5.74 -2.99 1.42
C GLU A 57 6.74 -1.88 1.10
N PHE A 58 7.33 -1.27 2.13
CA PHE A 58 8.24 -0.14 1.97
C PHE A 58 9.71 -0.53 2.07
N SER A 59 10.01 -1.84 2.18
CA SER A 59 11.36 -2.37 2.41
C SER A 59 12.10 -1.64 3.55
N LEU A 60 11.38 -1.35 4.63
CA LEU A 60 11.90 -0.63 5.79
C LEU A 60 12.48 -1.60 6.80
N ARG A 61 13.62 -1.22 7.38
CA ARG A 61 14.14 -1.93 8.56
C ARG A 61 13.19 -1.71 9.74
N PRO A 62 13.03 -2.69 10.65
CA PRO A 62 12.13 -2.58 11.81
C PRO A 62 12.26 -1.29 12.64
N PRO A 63 13.46 -0.78 12.96
CA PRO A 63 13.58 0.48 13.70
C PRO A 63 13.08 1.68 12.90
N THR A 64 13.24 1.68 11.58
CA THR A 64 12.77 2.76 10.70
C THR A 64 11.24 2.76 10.62
N ALA A 65 10.62 1.59 10.44
CA ALA A 65 9.18 1.45 10.46
C ALA A 65 8.60 1.88 11.82
N THR A 66 9.24 1.47 12.92
CA THR A 66 8.83 1.86 14.28
C THR A 66 8.85 3.38 14.46
N GLN A 67 9.90 4.06 14.02
CA GLN A 67 10.01 5.53 14.12
C GLN A 67 8.96 6.23 13.25
N LEU A 68 8.74 5.75 12.03
CA LEU A 68 7.72 6.28 11.13
C LEU A 68 6.31 6.17 11.73
N LEU A 69 5.94 4.98 12.20
CA LEU A 69 4.63 4.73 12.80
C LEU A 69 4.43 5.53 14.10
N LYS A 70 5.46 5.64 14.95
CA LYS A 70 5.41 6.52 16.14
C LYS A 70 5.16 7.97 15.77
N LYS A 71 5.80 8.47 14.71
CA LYS A 71 5.58 9.83 14.23
C LYS A 71 4.14 9.99 13.71
N MET A 72 3.63 9.04 12.93
CA MET A 72 2.26 9.08 12.43
C MET A 72 1.22 9.04 13.56
N GLU A 73 1.47 8.28 14.62
CA GLU A 73 0.61 8.23 15.81
C GLU A 73 0.64 9.57 16.57
N LYS A 74 1.83 10.17 16.73
CA LYS A 74 1.99 11.52 17.33
C LYS A 74 1.30 12.61 16.51
N ASP A 75 1.36 12.51 15.19
CA ASP A 75 0.73 13.44 14.25
C ASP A 75 -0.79 13.19 14.11
N GLY A 76 -1.36 12.25 14.90
CA GLY A 76 -2.79 11.96 14.94
C GLY A 76 -3.30 11.28 13.67
N LEU A 77 -2.44 10.61 12.90
CA LEU A 77 -2.80 9.99 11.61
C LEU A 77 -3.27 8.54 11.74
N ILE A 78 -2.70 7.81 12.69
CA ILE A 78 -2.99 6.41 12.95
C ILE A 78 -3.12 6.15 14.44
N ARG A 79 -3.76 5.04 14.79
CA ARG A 79 -3.74 4.43 16.12
C ARG A 79 -3.29 2.97 16.01
N ARG A 80 -2.54 2.49 17.00
CA ARG A 80 -2.15 1.08 17.09
C ARG A 80 -2.92 0.37 18.19
N GLU A 81 -3.71 -0.62 17.80
CA GLU A 81 -4.59 -1.36 18.72
C GLU A 81 -4.06 -2.79 18.92
N VAL A 82 -3.98 -3.25 20.16
CA VAL A 82 -3.58 -4.62 20.48
C VAL A 82 -4.72 -5.56 20.10
N MET A 83 -4.38 -6.61 19.36
CA MET A 83 -5.33 -7.68 19.03
C MET A 83 -5.65 -8.51 20.28
N ALA A 84 -6.93 -8.76 20.55
CA ALA A 84 -7.35 -9.58 21.69
C ALA A 84 -6.89 -11.05 21.57
N GLU A 85 -6.70 -11.53 20.34
CA GLU A 85 -6.35 -12.93 20.03
C GLU A 85 -4.84 -13.21 20.11
N ASP A 86 -4.00 -12.20 19.86
CA ASP A 86 -2.55 -12.26 20.06
C ASP A 86 -2.07 -10.92 20.63
N GLY A 87 -1.96 -10.85 21.96
CA GLY A 87 -1.64 -9.63 22.71
C GLY A 87 -0.27 -8.99 22.39
N ARG A 88 0.52 -9.59 21.49
CA ARG A 88 1.79 -9.03 21.00
C ARG A 88 1.64 -8.29 19.68
N MET A 89 0.60 -8.57 18.90
CA MET A 89 0.39 -7.94 17.60
C MET A 89 -0.48 -6.69 17.74
N LYS A 90 -0.02 -5.61 17.10
CA LYS A 90 -0.73 -4.34 17.05
C LYS A 90 -1.17 -4.05 15.63
N ARG A 91 -2.46 -4.05 15.37
CA ARG A 91 -3.01 -3.61 14.09
C ARG A 91 -2.95 -2.09 14.00
N ILE A 92 -2.72 -1.59 12.79
CA ILE A 92 -2.63 -0.18 12.44
C ILE A 92 -3.98 0.23 11.88
N LEU A 93 -4.59 1.23 12.52
CA LEU A 93 -5.87 1.79 12.10
C LEU A 93 -5.71 3.28 11.83
N VAL A 94 -6.41 3.78 10.82
CA VAL A 94 -6.49 5.22 10.56
C VAL A 94 -7.32 5.88 11.67
N SER A 95 -6.83 7.00 12.19
CA SER A 95 -7.53 7.77 13.24
C SER A 95 -8.79 8.46 12.69
N GLU A 96 -9.68 8.91 13.58
CA GLU A 96 -10.82 9.75 13.17
C GLU A 96 -10.36 11.10 12.61
N ASP A 97 -9.33 11.71 13.19
CA ASP A 97 -8.76 12.96 12.70
C ASP A 97 -8.18 12.82 11.29
N ALA A 98 -7.70 11.62 10.92
CA ALA A 98 -7.24 11.34 9.57
C ALA A 98 -8.37 11.03 8.57
N ARG A 99 -9.62 10.82 9.02
CA ARG A 99 -10.76 10.61 8.11
C ARG A 99 -11.05 11.81 7.23
N GLN A 100 -10.72 13.02 7.68
CA GLN A 100 -10.83 14.21 6.84
C GLN A 100 -9.97 14.11 5.56
N TYR A 101 -8.89 13.34 5.62
CA TYR A 101 -7.98 13.09 4.49
C TYR A 101 -8.29 11.78 3.76
N GLN A 102 -9.03 10.87 4.39
CA GLN A 102 -9.45 9.61 3.79
C GLN A 102 -10.11 9.83 2.43
N ASN A 103 -10.98 10.85 2.30
CA ASN A 103 -11.65 11.13 1.03
C ASN A 103 -10.66 11.50 -0.09
N VAL A 104 -9.62 12.28 0.21
CA VAL A 104 -8.60 12.68 -0.78
C VAL A 104 -7.76 11.47 -1.18
N VAL A 105 -7.33 10.67 -0.20
CA VAL A 105 -6.52 9.47 -0.45
C VAL A 105 -7.32 8.39 -1.20
N VAL A 106 -8.59 8.20 -0.84
CA VAL A 106 -9.50 7.28 -1.53
C VAL A 106 -9.78 7.75 -2.96
N ALA A 107 -9.90 9.07 -3.19
CA ALA A 107 -10.05 9.60 -4.54
C ALA A 107 -8.81 9.35 -5.40
N ASP A 108 -7.61 9.57 -4.84
CA ASP A 108 -6.34 9.27 -5.51
C ASP A 108 -6.21 7.77 -5.85
N LEU A 109 -6.54 6.90 -4.89
CA LEU A 109 -6.57 5.44 -5.04
C LEU A 109 -7.54 4.98 -6.13
N THR A 110 -8.78 5.44 -6.05
CA THR A 110 -9.85 5.08 -6.98
C THR A 110 -9.52 5.58 -8.39
N GLY A 111 -8.93 6.78 -8.49
CA GLY A 111 -8.47 7.36 -9.75
C GLY A 111 -7.35 6.53 -10.38
N LEU A 112 -6.34 6.15 -9.58
CA LEU A 112 -5.24 5.31 -10.05
C LEU A 112 -5.72 3.93 -10.47
N GLU A 113 -6.57 3.29 -9.68
CA GLU A 113 -7.11 1.96 -9.99
C GLU A 113 -7.91 1.98 -11.30
N LYS A 114 -8.76 3.00 -11.47
CA LYS A 114 -9.52 3.21 -12.72
C LYS A 114 -8.60 3.43 -13.92
N GLU A 115 -7.49 4.15 -13.75
CA GLU A 115 -6.52 4.35 -14.82
C GLU A 115 -5.75 3.07 -15.15
N LEU A 116 -5.33 2.33 -14.12
CA LEU A 116 -4.56 1.09 -14.22
C LEU A 116 -5.34 0.00 -14.93
N THR A 117 -6.63 -0.11 -14.64
CA THR A 117 -7.53 -1.15 -15.19
C THR A 117 -8.29 -0.70 -16.44
N ARG A 118 -8.08 0.54 -16.91
CA ARG A 118 -8.82 1.11 -18.04
C ARG A 118 -8.65 0.27 -19.30
N GLY A 119 -9.77 -0.27 -19.79
CA GLY A 119 -9.81 -1.06 -21.03
C GLY A 119 -9.42 -2.53 -20.84
N ILE A 120 -9.26 -3.00 -19.60
CA ILE A 120 -9.05 -4.41 -19.27
C ILE A 120 -10.40 -5.01 -18.86
N SER A 121 -10.71 -6.21 -19.36
CA SER A 121 -11.93 -6.92 -18.99
C SER A 121 -11.88 -7.37 -17.53
N ARG A 122 -13.05 -7.62 -16.93
CA ARG A 122 -13.10 -8.12 -15.55
C ARG A 122 -12.46 -9.50 -15.46
N GLU A 123 -12.70 -10.33 -16.47
CA GLU A 123 -12.17 -11.69 -16.59
C GLU A 123 -10.64 -11.69 -16.65
N ASP A 124 -10.04 -10.78 -17.43
CA ASP A 124 -8.58 -10.64 -17.49
C ASP A 124 -7.99 -10.15 -16.16
N MET A 125 -8.69 -9.26 -15.46
CA MET A 125 -8.28 -8.82 -14.11
C MET A 125 -8.33 -9.97 -13.09
N GLU A 126 -9.37 -10.80 -13.13
CA GLU A 126 -9.47 -11.98 -12.27
C GLU A 126 -8.35 -13.00 -12.57
N VAL A 127 -7.96 -13.16 -13.85
CA VAL A 127 -6.78 -13.95 -14.23
C VAL A 127 -5.50 -13.30 -13.68
N PHE A 128 -5.34 -11.99 -13.82
CA PHE A 128 -4.18 -11.25 -13.33
C PHE A 128 -3.98 -11.45 -11.83
N PHE A 129 -5.01 -11.23 -11.02
CA PHE A 129 -4.93 -11.38 -9.57
C PHE A 129 -4.54 -12.80 -9.17
N ARG A 130 -5.21 -13.81 -9.74
CA ARG A 130 -4.89 -15.23 -9.47
C ARG A 130 -3.43 -15.57 -9.82
N VAL A 131 -2.90 -15.06 -10.93
CA VAL A 131 -1.51 -15.31 -11.33
C VAL A 131 -0.53 -14.59 -10.40
N MET A 132 -0.81 -13.34 -10.03
CA MET A 132 0.04 -12.56 -9.12
C MET A 132 0.08 -13.17 -7.72
N GLU A 133 -1.06 -13.59 -7.17
CA GLU A 133 -1.13 -14.32 -5.90
C GLU A 133 -0.26 -15.58 -5.95
N LYS A 134 -0.36 -16.37 -7.03
CA LYS A 134 0.45 -17.56 -7.17
C LYS A 134 1.95 -17.25 -7.30
N MET A 135 2.32 -16.16 -7.98
CA MET A 135 3.71 -15.71 -8.05
C MET A 135 4.25 -15.31 -6.68
N THR A 136 3.45 -14.59 -5.88
CA THR A 136 3.80 -14.22 -4.50
C THR A 136 4.04 -15.46 -3.65
N GLU A 137 3.11 -16.43 -3.65
CA GLU A 137 3.29 -17.71 -2.93
C GLU A 137 4.59 -18.45 -3.29
N ASN A 138 5.05 -18.36 -4.54
CA ASN A 138 6.25 -19.06 -4.98
C ASN A 138 7.56 -18.40 -4.52
N VAL A 139 7.52 -17.12 -4.11
CA VAL A 139 8.71 -16.34 -3.72
C VAL A 139 8.69 -15.91 -2.24
N SER A 140 7.60 -16.20 -1.52
CA SER A 140 7.45 -16.01 -0.08
C SER A 140 8.14 -17.09 0.75
#